data_AF-A0A1B7MEI3-F1
#
_entry.id   AF-A0A1B7MEI3-F1
#
_cell.length_a   1.000
_cell.length_b   1.000
_cell.length_c   1.000
_cell.angle_alpha   90.00
_cell.angle_beta   90.00
_cell.angle_gamma   90.00
#
_symmetry.space_group_name_H-M   'P 1'
#
loop_
_entity.id
_entity.type
_entity.pdbx_description
1 polymer ?
#
loop_
_entity_poly.entity_id
_entity_poly.type
_entity_poly.pdbx_seq_one_letter_code
_entity_poly.pdbx_strand_id
1 'polypeptide(L)'
;MADRVLMPNPVCTQVLTWPMSRFNDHVANSWSNAIQPFLLETQNTDIADLSMDVKDTDVLREIHQIIEVPHIAQEIISSERTPTLSMALPAYESLTSKWTQLQSTIWELSYYIGVGLDKLRQYINEGRKTRIYALSIIVNPSIMLEWLKEHWEAEDV
;
A
#
# COMPACT_ATOMS: atom_id res chain seq x y z
N MET A 1 3.98 -29.91 -25.50
CA MET A 1 4.55 -29.95 -24.13
C MET A 1 4.39 -28.55 -23.58
N ALA A 2 3.63 -28.41 -22.51
CA ALA A 2 2.83 -27.21 -22.21
C ALA A 2 3.65 -25.99 -21.79
N ASP A 3 3.40 -24.87 -22.48
CA ASP A 3 3.60 -23.51 -22.00
C ASP A 3 2.77 -23.30 -20.72
N ARG A 4 3.46 -23.14 -19.58
CA ARG A 4 2.91 -22.42 -18.43
C ARG A 4 3.62 -21.08 -18.36
N VAL A 5 3.13 -20.14 -19.16
CA VAL A 5 3.25 -18.71 -18.85
C VAL A 5 2.66 -18.55 -17.45
N LEU A 6 3.50 -18.19 -16.48
CA LEU A 6 3.09 -17.70 -15.17
C LEU A 6 2.28 -16.43 -15.40
N MET A 7 0.99 -16.60 -15.68
CA MET A 7 0.02 -15.52 -15.58
C MET A 7 0.02 -15.08 -14.11
N PRO A 8 0.18 -13.77 -13.81
CA PRO A 8 0.01 -13.29 -12.44
C PRO A 8 -1.40 -13.68 -11.99
N ASN A 9 -1.50 -14.10 -10.72
CA ASN A 9 -2.77 -14.46 -10.11
C ASN A 9 -3.77 -13.31 -10.34
N PRO A 10 -4.94 -13.56 -10.98
CA PRO A 10 -5.90 -12.52 -11.33
C PRO A 10 -6.47 -11.77 -10.12
N VAL A 11 -6.25 -12.26 -8.89
CA VAL A 11 -6.57 -11.54 -7.66
C VAL A 11 -5.57 -10.40 -7.40
N CYS A 12 -4.26 -10.59 -7.61
CA CYS A 12 -3.23 -9.57 -7.36
C CYS A 12 -3.25 -8.44 -8.40
N THR A 13 -3.52 -8.76 -9.67
CA THR A 13 -3.61 -7.75 -10.74
C THR A 13 -4.88 -6.91 -10.64
N GLN A 14 -5.93 -7.46 -10.01
CA GLN A 14 -7.18 -6.71 -9.81
C GLN A 14 -7.05 -5.64 -8.73
N VAL A 15 -6.23 -5.78 -7.69
CA VAL A 15 -6.15 -4.75 -6.63
C VAL A 15 -5.50 -3.44 -7.12
N LEU A 16 -4.59 -3.52 -8.09
CA LEU A 16 -3.84 -2.36 -8.61
C LEU A 16 -4.65 -1.45 -9.56
N THR A 17 -5.83 -1.89 -10.01
CA THR A 17 -6.65 -1.16 -11.00
C THR A 17 -7.92 -0.54 -10.41
N TRP A 18 -8.19 -0.75 -9.12
CA TRP A 18 -9.37 -0.18 -8.50
C TRP A 18 -9.10 1.28 -8.12
N PRO A 19 -10.03 2.20 -8.42
CA PRO A 19 -9.99 3.53 -7.83
C PRO A 19 -10.01 3.38 -6.31
N MET A 20 -9.00 3.93 -5.62
CA MET A 20 -8.85 3.89 -4.15
C MET A 20 -10.12 4.33 -3.40
N SER A 21 -10.98 5.14 -4.05
CA SER A 21 -12.29 5.56 -3.55
C SER A 21 -13.30 4.42 -3.43
N ARG A 22 -13.34 3.48 -4.38
CA ARG A 22 -14.40 2.46 -4.46
C ARG A 22 -14.24 1.33 -3.44
N PHE A 23 -13.00 1.03 -3.02
CA PHE A 23 -12.72 0.03 -2.00
C PHE A 23 -12.92 0.59 -0.59
N ASN A 24 -12.52 1.84 -0.35
CA ASN A 24 -12.73 2.53 0.92
C ASN A 24 -14.22 2.74 1.26
N ASP A 25 -15.07 3.00 0.26
CA ASP A 25 -16.51 3.03 0.45
C ASP A 25 -17.06 1.67 0.88
N HIS A 26 -16.52 0.56 0.37
CA HIS A 26 -17.01 -0.78 0.71
C HIS A 26 -16.64 -1.20 2.13
N VAL A 27 -15.38 -0.96 2.53
CA VAL A 27 -14.89 -1.30 3.87
C VAL A 27 -15.57 -0.39 4.90
N ALA A 28 -15.48 0.95 4.78
CA ALA A 28 -16.07 1.87 5.76
C ALA A 28 -17.59 1.63 5.95
N ASN A 29 -18.32 1.39 4.87
CA ASN A 29 -19.75 1.05 4.97
C ASN A 29 -19.97 -0.34 5.58
N SER A 30 -19.12 -1.34 5.31
CA SER A 30 -19.21 -2.66 5.94
C SER A 30 -19.00 -2.61 7.45
N TRP A 31 -18.05 -1.82 7.94
CA TRP A 31 -17.79 -1.69 9.39
C TRP A 31 -18.95 -0.98 10.10
N SER A 32 -19.45 0.12 9.54
CA SER A 32 -20.62 0.84 10.09
C SER A 32 -21.88 -0.05 10.09
N ASN A 33 -22.11 -0.79 9.00
CA ASN A 33 -23.26 -1.70 8.88
C ASN A 33 -23.22 -2.90 9.83
N ALA A 34 -22.05 -3.29 10.34
CA ALA A 34 -21.90 -4.38 11.30
C ALA A 34 -21.99 -3.91 12.75
N ILE A 35 -21.44 -2.72 13.05
CA ILE A 35 -21.33 -2.20 14.42
C ILE A 35 -22.63 -1.53 14.87
N GLN A 36 -23.30 -0.78 14.00
CA GLN A 36 -24.54 -0.07 14.36
C GLN A 36 -25.66 -1.02 14.84
N PRO A 37 -25.95 -2.15 14.17
CA PRO A 37 -26.94 -3.10 14.67
C PRO A 37 -26.56 -3.75 16.00
N PHE A 38 -25.26 -3.99 16.22
CA PHE A 38 -24.75 -4.58 17.46
C PHE A 38 -24.88 -3.64 18.65
N LEU A 39 -24.64 -2.34 18.47
CA LEU A 39 -24.80 -1.33 19.52
C LEU A 39 -26.27 -1.04 19.86
N LEU A 40 -27.18 -1.24 18.89
CA LEU A 40 -28.62 -1.08 19.07
C LEU A 40 -29.31 -2.30 19.70
N GLU A 41 -28.57 -3.39 19.92
CA GLU A 41 -29.08 -4.59 20.56
C GLU A 41 -29.34 -4.34 22.06
N THR A 42 -30.49 -4.82 22.57
CA THR A 42 -31.01 -4.48 23.90
C THR A 42 -30.10 -4.89 25.07
N GLN A 43 -29.12 -5.76 24.82
CA GLN A 43 -28.13 -6.21 25.80
C GLN A 43 -26.87 -5.33 25.86
N ASN A 44 -26.71 -4.36 24.95
CA ASN A 44 -25.51 -3.53 24.79
C ASN A 44 -25.78 -2.03 25.03
N THR A 45 -26.88 -1.69 25.70
CA THR A 45 -27.28 -0.29 25.93
C THR A 45 -26.31 0.47 26.84
N ASP A 46 -25.53 -0.25 27.64
CA ASP A 46 -24.43 0.20 28.50
C ASP A 46 -23.18 0.64 27.73
N ILE A 47 -23.03 0.22 26.46
CA ILE A 47 -21.92 0.62 25.58
C ILE A 47 -22.38 1.48 24.40
N ALA A 48 -23.68 1.77 24.27
CA ALA A 48 -24.23 2.61 23.22
C ALA A 48 -23.67 4.05 23.26
N ASP A 49 -23.33 4.55 24.46
CA ASP A 49 -22.70 5.86 24.66
C ASP A 49 -21.25 5.92 24.14
N LEU A 50 -20.63 4.78 23.85
CA LEU A 50 -19.31 4.67 23.20
C LEU A 50 -19.43 4.63 21.66
N SER A 51 -20.64 4.80 21.11
CA SER A 51 -20.84 4.88 19.67
C SER A 51 -19.98 6.01 19.10
N MET A 52 -19.21 5.66 18.07
CA MET A 52 -18.35 6.60 17.37
C MET A 52 -19.18 7.68 16.68
N ASP A 53 -18.75 8.95 16.79
CA ASP A 53 -19.32 10.03 15.99
C ASP A 53 -18.89 9.88 14.53
N VAL A 54 -19.62 10.52 13.62
CA VAL A 54 -19.30 10.58 12.18
C VAL A 54 -17.86 11.06 11.98
N LYS A 55 -17.43 12.04 12.77
CA LYS A 55 -16.05 12.55 12.72
C LYS A 55 -15.01 11.50 13.09
N ASP A 56 -15.28 10.67 14.10
CA ASP A 56 -14.35 9.62 14.50
C ASP A 56 -14.24 8.56 13.40
N THR A 57 -15.37 8.25 12.74
CA THR A 57 -15.36 7.32 11.60
C THR A 57 -14.65 7.89 10.37
N ASP A 58 -14.71 9.21 10.16
CA ASP A 58 -13.99 9.89 9.10
C ASP A 58 -12.48 9.83 9.32
N VAL A 59 -12.02 10.12 10.55
CA VAL A 59 -10.59 10.01 10.91
C VAL A 59 -10.10 8.57 10.78
N LEU A 60 -10.89 7.58 11.20
CA LEU A 60 -10.51 6.16 11.01
C LEU A 60 -10.39 5.80 9.53
N ARG A 61 -11.27 6.33 8.67
CA ARG A 61 -11.20 6.11 7.22
C ARG A 61 -9.92 6.72 6.63
N GLU A 62 -9.53 7.91 7.07
CA GLU A 62 -8.28 8.55 6.65
C GLU A 62 -7.04 7.77 7.13
N ILE A 63 -7.05 7.30 8.39
CA ILE A 63 -6.00 6.42 8.92
C ILE A 63 -5.93 5.13 8.09
N HIS A 64 -7.08 4.53 7.76
CA HIS A 64 -7.16 3.33 6.93
C HIS A 64 -6.51 3.56 5.55
N GLN A 65 -6.83 4.67 4.88
CA GLN A 65 -6.22 5.03 3.60
C GLN A 65 -4.70 5.15 3.69
N ILE A 66 -4.17 5.68 4.79
CA ILE A 66 -2.72 5.83 4.98
C ILE A 66 -2.05 4.46 5.17
N ILE A 67 -2.65 3.56 5.95
CA ILE A 67 -2.09 2.22 6.24
C ILE A 67 -2.33 1.19 5.12
N GLU A 68 -3.29 1.43 4.23
CA GLU A 68 -3.55 0.56 3.08
C GLU A 68 -2.37 0.57 2.09
N VAL A 69 -1.75 1.73 1.88
CA VAL A 69 -0.59 1.85 0.97
C VAL A 69 0.60 0.97 1.39
N PRO A 70 1.12 1.03 2.64
CA PRO A 70 2.19 0.13 3.08
C PRO A 70 1.71 -1.33 3.17
N HIS A 71 0.42 -1.59 3.42
CA HIS A 71 -0.12 -2.95 3.41
C HIS A 71 0.03 -3.60 2.03
N ILE A 72 -0.36 -2.90 0.96
CA ILE A 72 -0.18 -3.37 -0.42
C ILE A 72 1.30 -3.56 -0.75
N ALA A 73 2.16 -2.61 -0.38
CA ALA A 73 3.60 -2.74 -0.58
C ALA A 73 4.16 -3.98 0.15
N GLN A 74 3.72 -4.23 1.38
CA GLN A 74 4.11 -5.41 2.15
C GLN A 74 3.61 -6.71 1.50
N GLU A 75 2.38 -6.74 0.99
CA GLU A 75 1.83 -7.91 0.29
C GLU A 75 2.64 -8.24 -0.96
N ILE A 76 2.98 -7.24 -1.78
CA ILE A 76 3.87 -7.41 -2.93
C ILE A 76 5.22 -7.98 -2.48
N ILE A 77 5.80 -7.43 -1.41
CA ILE A 77 7.11 -7.86 -0.91
C ILE A 77 7.08 -9.24 -0.23
N SER A 78 5.90 -9.70 0.22
CA SER A 78 5.77 -10.95 0.97
C SER A 78 5.15 -12.09 0.16
N SER A 79 4.58 -11.80 -1.01
CA SER A 79 3.82 -12.77 -1.82
C SER A 79 4.70 -13.63 -2.75
N GLU A 80 5.93 -13.19 -3.05
CA GLU A 80 6.78 -13.86 -4.04
C GLU A 80 7.59 -15.04 -3.47
N ARG A 81 7.78 -16.08 -4.30
CA ARG A 81 8.75 -17.17 -4.07
C ARG A 81 10.15 -16.86 -4.62
N THR A 82 10.27 -15.80 -5.41
CA THR A 82 11.48 -15.22 -5.97
C THR A 82 12.14 -14.26 -4.96
N PRO A 83 13.43 -13.92 -5.09
CA PRO A 83 14.11 -13.08 -4.12
C PRO A 83 13.52 -11.66 -4.11
N THR A 84 12.60 -11.42 -3.18
CA THR A 84 11.84 -10.18 -3.08
C THR A 84 12.66 -8.94 -2.75
N LEU A 85 13.92 -9.16 -2.38
CA LEU A 85 14.90 -8.12 -2.17
C LEU A 85 15.05 -7.19 -3.39
N SER A 86 14.87 -7.76 -4.60
CA SER A 86 14.93 -7.02 -5.85
C SER A 86 13.77 -6.01 -6.03
N MET A 87 12.61 -6.29 -5.43
CA MET A 87 11.43 -5.41 -5.46
C MET A 87 11.37 -4.43 -4.29
N ALA A 88 12.15 -4.64 -3.23
CA ALA A 88 12.04 -3.86 -2.00
C ALA A 88 12.31 -2.36 -2.20
N LEU A 89 13.37 -1.98 -2.93
CA LEU A 89 13.67 -0.57 -3.21
C LEU A 89 12.63 0.08 -4.13
N PRO A 90 12.26 -0.51 -5.29
CA PRO A 90 11.17 0.00 -6.13
C PRO A 90 9.85 0.17 -5.36
N ALA A 91 9.48 -0.80 -4.53
CA ALA A 91 8.27 -0.74 -3.72
C ALA A 91 8.30 0.41 -2.71
N TYR A 92 9.42 0.65 -2.02
CA TYR A 92 9.56 1.78 -1.09
C TYR A 92 9.53 3.14 -1.79
N GLU A 93 10.11 3.25 -2.99
CA GLU A 93 10.05 4.47 -3.79
C GLU A 93 8.61 4.78 -4.25
N SER A 94 7.88 3.77 -4.71
CA SER A 94 6.45 3.89 -5.03
C SER A 94 5.60 4.27 -3.82
N LEU A 95 5.87 3.65 -2.65
CA LEU A 95 5.23 3.98 -1.37
C LEU A 95 5.45 5.46 -1.02
N THR A 96 6.68 5.95 -1.18
CA THR A 96 7.06 7.34 -0.90
C THR A 96 6.26 8.31 -1.78
N SER A 97 6.08 8.01 -3.07
CA SER A 97 5.28 8.81 -3.99
C SER A 97 3.81 8.87 -3.57
N LYS A 98 3.21 7.71 -3.24
CA LYS A 98 1.81 7.62 -2.80
C LYS A 98 1.56 8.33 -1.47
N TRP A 99 2.44 8.18 -0.48
CA TRP A 99 2.34 8.89 0.78
C TRP A 99 2.56 10.41 0.64
N THR A 100 3.40 10.85 -0.30
CA THR A 100 3.53 12.29 -0.59
C THR A 100 2.22 12.87 -1.15
N GLN A 101 1.51 12.11 -1.99
CA GLN A 101 0.18 12.51 -2.48
C GLN A 101 -0.84 12.55 -1.34
N LEU A 102 -0.91 11.51 -0.50
CA LEU A 102 -1.80 11.48 0.66
C LEU A 102 -1.50 12.59 1.66
N GLN A 103 -0.23 12.95 1.86
CA GLN A 103 0.18 14.05 2.74
C GLN A 103 -0.42 15.39 2.30
N SER A 104 -0.61 15.59 1.00
CA SER A 104 -1.24 16.80 0.46
C SER A 104 -2.77 16.80 0.54
N THR A 105 -3.38 15.60 0.62
CA THR A 105 -4.84 15.43 0.64
C THR A 105 -5.40 15.38 2.05
N ILE A 106 -4.70 14.69 2.97
CA ILE A 106 -5.10 14.49 4.37
C ILE A 106 -4.18 15.34 5.24
N TRP A 107 -4.48 16.64 5.31
CA TRP A 107 -3.60 17.62 5.96
C TRP A 107 -3.56 17.43 7.48
N GLU A 108 -4.65 16.94 8.08
CA GLU A 108 -4.80 16.65 9.51
C GLU A 108 -3.79 15.59 9.99
N LEU A 109 -3.45 14.63 9.13
CA LEU A 109 -2.50 13.55 9.40
C LEU A 109 -1.14 13.76 8.73
N SER A 110 -0.92 14.92 8.09
CA SER A 110 0.29 15.24 7.33
C SER A 110 1.57 15.11 8.15
N TYR A 111 1.53 15.48 9.43
CA TYR A 111 2.66 15.31 10.35
C TYR A 111 3.07 13.84 10.49
N TYR A 112 2.10 12.96 10.73
CA TYR A 112 2.35 11.52 10.90
C TYR A 112 2.82 10.86 9.61
N ILE A 113 2.24 11.24 8.46
CA ILE A 113 2.71 10.78 7.15
C ILE A 113 4.16 11.24 6.92
N GLY A 114 4.50 12.47 7.32
CA GLY A 114 5.87 13.00 7.25
C GLY A 114 6.87 12.17 8.04
N VAL A 115 6.55 11.80 9.28
CA VAL A 115 7.39 10.91 10.11
C VAL A 115 7.61 9.55 9.41
N GLY A 116 6.55 9.00 8.79
CA GLY A 116 6.64 7.78 8.01
C GLY A 116 7.54 7.91 6.77
N LEU A 117 7.40 9.00 6.02
CA LEU A 117 8.22 9.31 4.85
C LEU A 117 9.70 9.43 5.20
N ASP A 118 10.04 10.08 6.31
CA ASP A 118 11.43 10.21 6.76
C ASP A 118 12.02 8.84 7.10
N LYS A 119 11.22 7.96 7.71
CA LYS A 119 11.66 6.59 7.98
C LYS A 119 11.87 5.78 6.70
N LEU A 120 10.98 5.91 5.71
CA LEU A 120 11.13 5.25 4.40
C LEU A 120 12.38 5.73 3.66
N ARG A 121 12.62 7.04 3.64
CA ARG A 121 13.83 7.61 3.04
C ARG A 121 15.10 7.09 3.70
N GLN A 122 15.10 6.92 5.03
CA GLN A 122 16.20 6.29 5.74
C GLN A 122 16.44 4.86 5.22
N TYR A 123 15.39 4.04 5.12
CA TYR A 123 15.52 2.66 4.62
C TYR A 123 16.00 2.60 3.17
N ILE A 124 15.48 3.45 2.28
CA ILE A 124 15.94 3.54 0.89
C ILE A 124 17.43 3.89 0.84
N ASN A 125 17.86 4.87 1.63
CA ASN A 125 19.25 5.31 1.67
C ASN A 125 20.20 4.21 2.16
N GLU A 126 19.83 3.48 3.22
CA GLU A 126 20.63 2.35 3.71
C GLU A 126 20.60 1.15 2.74
N GLY A 127 19.46 0.89 2.09
CA GLY A 127 19.32 -0.15 1.07
C GLY A 127 20.21 0.12 -0.15
N ARG A 128 20.25 1.36 -0.64
CA ARG A 128 21.11 1.78 -1.76
C ARG A 128 22.61 1.63 -1.48
N LYS A 129 23.05 1.74 -0.22
CA LYS A 129 24.45 1.50 0.17
C LYS A 129 24.83 0.02 0.16
N THR A 130 23.83 -0.87 0.18
CA THR A 130 24.05 -2.31 0.33
C THR A 130 24.02 -3.00 -1.03
N ARG A 131 25.16 -3.57 -1.43
CA ARG A 131 25.35 -4.22 -2.75
C ARG A 131 24.35 -5.35 -3.02
N ILE A 132 23.83 -5.99 -1.98
CA ILE A 132 22.91 -7.12 -2.13
C ILE A 132 21.58 -6.72 -2.81
N TYR A 133 21.09 -5.49 -2.59
CA TYR A 133 19.92 -4.98 -3.31
C TYR A 133 20.23 -4.81 -4.79
N ALA A 134 21.33 -4.15 -5.14
CA ALA A 134 21.75 -3.97 -6.52
C ALA A 134 21.97 -5.33 -7.23
N LEU A 135 22.65 -6.27 -6.58
CA LEU A 135 22.83 -7.62 -7.12
C LEU A 135 21.50 -8.35 -7.31
N SER A 136 20.56 -8.22 -6.37
CA SER A 136 19.25 -8.86 -6.50
C SER A 136 18.44 -8.31 -7.67
N ILE A 137 18.51 -6.99 -7.92
CA ILE A 137 17.86 -6.36 -9.08
C ILE A 137 18.49 -6.86 -10.39
N ILE A 138 19.82 -6.94 -10.47
CA ILE A 138 20.53 -7.41 -11.67
C ILE A 138 20.22 -8.89 -11.97
N VAL A 139 20.17 -9.73 -10.94
CA VAL A 139 19.88 -11.16 -11.08
C VAL A 139 18.43 -11.41 -11.49
N ASN A 140 17.52 -10.46 -11.26
CA ASN A 140 16.14 -10.52 -11.74
C ASN A 140 15.96 -9.63 -13.00
N PRO A 141 16.19 -10.17 -14.21
CA PRO A 141 16.14 -9.39 -15.44
C PRO A 141 14.77 -8.76 -15.70
N SER A 142 13.68 -9.33 -15.18
CA SER A 142 12.33 -8.73 -15.32
C SER A 142 12.26 -7.35 -14.65
N ILE A 143 12.78 -7.24 -13.43
CA ILE A 143 12.76 -5.98 -12.67
C ILE A 143 13.70 -4.95 -13.29
N MET A 144 14.89 -5.38 -13.72
CA MET A 144 15.83 -4.50 -14.39
C MET A 144 15.24 -3.93 -15.68
N LEU A 145 14.57 -4.75 -16.49
CA LEU A 145 13.95 -4.32 -17.75
C LEU A 145 12.73 -3.40 -17.53
N GLU A 146 11.92 -3.66 -16.50
CA GLU A 146 10.83 -2.76 -16.11
C GLU A 146 11.36 -1.40 -15.65
N TRP A 147 12.37 -1.39 -14.77
CA TRP A 147 13.00 -0.16 -14.33
C TRP A 147 13.59 0.63 -15.51
N LEU A 148 14.25 -0.07 -16.44
CA LEU A 148 14.81 0.53 -17.66
C LEU A 148 13.73 1.19 -18.50
N LYS A 149 12.59 0.52 -18.69
CA LYS A 149 11.46 1.04 -19.46
C LYS A 149 10.82 2.29 -18.81
N GLU A 150 10.85 2.39 -17.49
CA GLU A 150 10.32 3.53 -16.75
C GLU A 150 11.29 4.73 -16.71
N HIS A 151 12.60 4.51 -16.90
CA HIS A 151 13.64 5.52 -16.71
C HIS A 151 14.49 5.85 -17.95
N TRP A 152 14.38 5.08 -19.04
CA TRP A 152 15.00 5.38 -20.34
C TRP A 152 13.98 5.95 -21.33
N GLU A 153 14.40 6.98 -22.05
CA GLU A 153 13.60 7.58 -23.12
C GLU A 153 13.72 6.75 -24.41
N ALA A 154 12.76 6.89 -25.33
CA ALA A 154 12.74 6.11 -26.58
C ALA A 154 13.95 6.35 -27.51
N GLU A 155 14.72 7.42 -27.24
CA GLU A 155 15.93 7.78 -27.97
C GLU A 155 17.19 7.05 -27.47
N ASP A 156 17.11 6.36 -26.32
CA ASP A 156 18.22 5.66 -25.67
C ASP A 156 18.26 4.14 -25.97
N VAL A 157 17.37 3.64 -26.86
CA VAL A 157 17.25 2.22 -27.26
C VAL A 157 17.67 1.99 -28.72
#